data_AF-A0A1F5BV93-F1
#
_entry.id   AF-A0A1F5BV93-F1
#
_cell.length_a   1.000
_cell.length_b   1.000
_cell.length_c   1.000
_cell.angle_alpha   90.00
_cell.angle_beta   90.00
_cell.angle_gamma   90.00
#
_symmetry.space_group_name_H-M   'P 1'
#
loop_
_entity.id
_entity.type
_entity.pdbx_description
1 polymer ?
#
loop_
_entity_poly.entity_id
_entity_poly.type
_entity_poly.pdbx_seq_one_letter_code
_entity_poly.pdbx_strand_id
1 'polypeptide(L)'
;MSIAKKTRDYVIKAILGNKVVPRGLFELNEYFRHYNGINFRYEEKEGLIIALSTNFRFGSIITSGKDEKELDKNIKDAILTSFEIPSSYAKEAKIHRVGDGRKEYALA
;
A
#
# COMPACT_ATOMS: atom_id res chain seq x y z
N MET A 1 6.57 -10.78 7.70
CA MET A 1 5.47 -10.15 8.48
C MET A 1 5.33 -10.89 9.81
N SER A 2 5.77 -10.29 10.91
CA SER A 2 5.65 -10.90 12.25
C SER A 2 4.18 -11.03 12.65
N ILE A 3 3.82 -12.15 13.30
CA ILE A 3 2.50 -12.45 13.84
C ILE A 3 2.00 -11.28 14.71
N ALA A 4 2.91 -10.62 15.43
CA ALA A 4 2.62 -9.46 16.28
C ALA A 4 1.96 -8.28 15.54
N LYS A 5 2.34 -8.00 14.28
CA LYS A 5 1.76 -6.88 13.50
C LYS A 5 0.29 -7.16 13.18
N LYS A 6 -0.04 -8.40 12.81
CA LYS A 6 -1.42 -8.81 12.52
C LYS A 6 -2.31 -8.69 13.75
N THR A 7 -1.86 -9.16 14.90
CA THR A 7 -2.68 -9.14 16.12
C THR A 7 -3.03 -7.71 16.55
N ARG A 8 -2.07 -6.79 16.47
CA ARG A 8 -2.29 -5.37 16.78
C ARG A 8 -3.35 -4.74 15.86
N ASP A 9 -3.26 -5.00 14.56
CA ASP A 9 -4.18 -4.43 13.56
C ASP A 9 -5.64 -4.93 13.76
N TYR A 10 -5.81 -6.17 14.23
CA TYR A 10 -7.13 -6.72 14.56
C TYR A 10 -7.70 -6.12 15.85
N VAL A 11 -6.86 -5.87 16.86
CA VAL A 11 -7.26 -5.22 18.11
C VAL A 11 -7.71 -3.78 17.85
N ILE A 12 -6.98 -3.04 17.00
CA ILE A 12 -7.37 -1.68 16.58
C ILE A 12 -8.75 -1.68 15.92
N LYS A 13 -9.03 -2.63 15.02
CA LYS A 13 -10.33 -2.76 14.35
C LYS A 13 -11.45 -3.14 15.33
N ALA A 14 -11.16 -3.97 16.34
CA ALA A 14 -12.13 -4.35 17.36
C ALA A 14 -12.46 -3.22 18.35
N ILE A 15 -11.47 -2.39 18.72
CA ILE A 15 -11.66 -1.26 19.64
C ILE A 15 -12.42 -0.10 18.98
N LEU A 16 -12.09 0.22 17.72
CA LEU A 16 -12.68 1.36 17.01
C LEU A 16 -14.07 1.08 16.43
N GLY A 17 -14.44 -0.19 16.26
CA GLY A 17 -15.72 -0.62 15.71
C GLY A 17 -15.99 -0.17 14.27
N ASN A 18 -17.09 -0.64 13.67
CA ASN A 18 -17.53 -0.31 12.30
C ASN A 18 -17.92 1.18 12.09
N LYS A 19 -17.75 2.06 13.09
CA LYS A 19 -18.15 3.47 13.04
C LYS A 19 -16.99 4.45 12.82
N VAL A 20 -15.74 4.03 13.01
CA VAL A 20 -14.58 4.92 12.85
C VAL A 20 -13.69 4.39 11.72
N VAL A 21 -13.87 4.98 10.54
CA VAL A 21 -12.99 4.75 9.39
C VAL A 21 -11.64 5.43 9.69
N PRO A 22 -10.49 4.75 9.56
CA PRO A 22 -9.18 5.38 9.66
C PRO A 22 -9.11 6.63 8.80
N ARG A 23 -8.66 7.75 9.38
CA ARG A 23 -8.44 9.01 8.66
C ARG A 23 -7.58 8.81 7.41
N GLY A 24 -6.61 7.90 7.50
CA GLY A 24 -5.77 7.47 6.39
C GLY A 24 -6.54 7.02 5.14
N LEU A 25 -7.70 6.35 5.27
CA LEU A 25 -8.50 5.95 4.11
C LEU A 25 -9.09 7.16 3.38
N PHE A 26 -9.49 8.20 4.12
CA PHE A 26 -9.95 9.45 3.52
C PHE A 26 -8.79 10.16 2.82
N GLU A 27 -7.63 10.23 3.47
CA GLU A 27 -6.42 10.87 2.90
C GLU A 27 -5.89 10.12 1.67
N LEU A 28 -5.97 8.79 1.67
CA LEU A 28 -5.66 7.95 0.50
C LEU A 28 -6.61 8.27 -0.66
N ASN A 29 -7.92 8.38 -0.39
CA ASN A 29 -8.90 8.77 -1.41
C ASN A 29 -8.62 10.17 -1.95
N GLU A 30 -8.42 11.16 -1.08
CA GLU A 30 -8.08 12.51 -1.50
C GLU A 30 -6.77 12.55 -2.30
N TYR A 31 -5.75 11.79 -1.87
CA TYR A 31 -4.50 11.70 -2.60
C TYR A 31 -4.72 11.24 -4.05
N PHE A 32 -5.42 10.13 -4.27
CA PHE A 32 -5.69 9.64 -5.63
C PHE A 32 -6.72 10.46 -6.42
N ARG A 33 -7.47 11.37 -5.77
CA ARG A 33 -8.33 12.36 -6.45
C ARG A 33 -7.55 13.56 -6.95
N HIS A 34 -6.56 14.02 -6.17
CA HIS A 34 -5.75 15.19 -6.50
C HIS A 34 -4.50 14.82 -7.32
N TYR A 35 -4.04 13.59 -7.22
CA TYR A 35 -2.86 13.07 -7.90
C TYR A 35 -3.19 11.78 -8.68
N ASN A 36 -2.39 11.49 -9.70
CA ASN A 36 -2.51 10.25 -10.47
C ASN A 36 -2.07 9.04 -9.63
N GLY A 37 -2.22 7.83 -10.20
CA GLY A 37 -1.71 6.61 -9.60
C GLY A 37 -0.21 6.68 -9.29
N ILE A 38 0.22 5.89 -8.30
CA ILE A 38 1.62 5.82 -7.88
C ILE A 38 2.36 4.88 -8.82
N ASN A 39 3.32 5.42 -9.55
CA ASN A 39 4.18 4.70 -10.47
C ASN A 39 5.42 4.18 -9.76
N PHE A 40 5.85 2.98 -10.14
CA PHE A 40 7.03 2.31 -9.61
C PHE A 40 8.00 1.92 -10.72
N ARG A 41 9.29 2.17 -10.47
CA ARG A 41 10.39 1.57 -11.23
C ARG A 41 10.79 0.27 -10.55
N TYR A 42 10.96 -0.79 -11.34
CA TYR A 42 11.39 -2.10 -10.86
C TYR A 42 12.83 -2.36 -11.28
N GLU A 43 13.63 -2.84 -10.34
CA GLU A 43 15.04 -3.22 -10.53
C GLU A 43 15.26 -4.60 -9.90
N GLU A 44 15.97 -5.48 -10.58
CA GLU A 44 16.34 -6.78 -10.02
C GLU A 44 17.75 -6.68 -9.40
N LYS A 45 17.88 -7.06 -8.14
CA LYS A 45 19.16 -7.05 -7.42
C LYS A 45 19.22 -8.20 -6.45
N GLU A 46 20.31 -8.98 -6.51
CA GLU A 46 20.58 -10.07 -5.56
C GLU A 46 19.43 -11.10 -5.46
N GLY A 47 18.73 -11.35 -6.58
CA GLY A 47 17.60 -12.27 -6.62
C GLY A 47 16.30 -11.74 -6.00
N LEU A 48 16.22 -10.43 -5.76
CA LEU A 48 15.01 -9.72 -5.34
C LEU A 48 14.59 -8.71 -6.39
N ILE A 49 13.27 -8.54 -6.54
CA ILE A 49 12.69 -7.44 -7.31
C ILE A 49 12.49 -6.27 -6.35
N ILE A 50 13.14 -5.15 -6.61
CA ILE A 50 13.04 -3.89 -5.86
C ILE A 50 12.08 -2.97 -6.60
N ALA A 51 11.11 -2.39 -5.90
CA ALA A 51 10.21 -1.37 -6.41
C ALA A 51 10.46 -0.02 -5.73
N LEU A 52 10.67 1.01 -6.54
CA LEU A 52 10.87 2.40 -6.12
C LEU A 52 9.78 3.30 -6.72
N SER A 53 9.03 4.01 -5.88
CA SER A 53 8.04 4.98 -6.37
C SER A 53 8.70 6.16 -7.06
N THR A 54 8.17 6.61 -8.21
CA THR A 54 8.74 7.70 -9.00
C THR A 54 7.97 9.01 -8.91
N ASN A 55 6.71 8.98 -8.47
CA ASN A 55 5.81 10.14 -8.43
C ASN A 55 5.01 10.27 -7.12
N PHE A 56 5.38 9.51 -6.07
CA PHE A 56 4.75 9.63 -4.77
C PHE A 56 5.08 10.99 -4.13
N ARG A 57 4.08 11.68 -3.57
CA ARG A 57 4.27 13.09 -3.10
C ARG A 57 4.67 13.20 -1.64
N PHE A 58 4.45 12.17 -0.83
CA PHE A 58 4.77 12.19 0.60
C PHE A 58 6.14 11.55 0.90
N GLY A 59 7.03 11.51 -0.09
CA GLY A 59 8.38 10.94 0.01
C GLY A 59 8.58 9.85 -1.04
N SER A 60 9.25 8.77 -0.64
CA SER A 60 9.56 7.64 -1.51
C SER A 60 9.14 6.33 -0.86
N ILE A 61 8.39 5.51 -1.60
CA ILE A 61 8.10 4.12 -1.24
C ILE A 61 9.17 3.25 -1.88
N ILE A 62 9.92 2.53 -1.05
CA ILE A 62 10.91 1.55 -1.47
C ILE A 62 10.55 0.22 -0.84
N THR A 63 10.38 -0.80 -1.66
CA THR A 63 10.07 -2.15 -1.18
C THR A 63 10.70 -3.21 -2.08
N SER A 64 10.72 -4.45 -1.62
CA SER A 64 11.24 -5.56 -2.40
C SER A 64 10.42 -6.84 -2.20
N GLY A 65 10.55 -7.79 -3.12
CA GLY A 65 9.92 -9.10 -3.05
C GLY A 65 10.72 -10.13 -3.84
N LYS A 66 10.60 -11.41 -3.48
CA LYS A 66 11.26 -12.51 -4.18
C LYS A 66 10.57 -12.85 -5.50
N ASP A 67 9.29 -12.53 -5.61
CA ASP A 67 8.47 -12.73 -6.79
C ASP A 67 7.46 -11.58 -6.95
N GLU A 68 6.77 -11.52 -8.08
CA GLU A 68 5.78 -10.46 -8.36
C GLU A 68 4.63 -10.42 -7.34
N LYS A 69 4.25 -11.56 -6.77
CA LYS A 69 3.12 -11.65 -5.84
C LYS A 69 3.50 -11.11 -4.47
N GLU A 70 4.69 -11.44 -3.99
CA GLU A 70 5.27 -10.86 -2.78
C GLU A 70 5.50 -9.36 -2.95
N LEU A 71 6.04 -8.96 -4.11
CA LEU A 71 6.25 -7.54 -4.43
C LEU A 71 4.94 -6.76 -4.41
N ASP A 72 3.89 -7.23 -5.10
CA ASP A 72 2.58 -6.57 -5.14
C ASP A 72 1.99 -6.39 -3.73
N LYS A 73 2.09 -7.43 -2.90
CA LYS A 73 1.65 -7.38 -1.51
C LYS A 73 2.43 -6.36 -0.71
N ASN A 74 3.75 -6.31 -0.88
CA ASN A 74 4.61 -5.39 -0.14
C ASN A 74 4.45 -3.94 -0.60
N ILE A 75 4.19 -3.69 -1.89
CA ILE A 75 3.82 -2.36 -2.40
C ILE A 75 2.52 -1.90 -1.76
N LYS A 76 1.48 -2.74 -1.76
CA LYS A 76 0.19 -2.40 -1.13
C LYS A 76 0.35 -2.13 0.37
N ASP A 77 1.08 -2.98 1.10
CA ASP A 77 1.35 -2.77 2.54
C ASP A 77 2.11 -1.46 2.79
N ALA A 78 3.07 -1.13 1.93
CA ALA A 78 3.84 0.10 2.05
C ALA A 78 2.96 1.34 1.79
N ILE A 79 2.11 1.31 0.75
CA ILE A 79 1.14 2.38 0.51
C ILE A 79 0.22 2.53 1.73
N LEU A 80 -0.39 1.45 2.22
CA LEU A 80 -1.25 1.52 3.42
C LEU A 80 -0.50 2.11 4.62
N THR A 81 0.76 1.70 4.84
CA THR A 81 1.60 2.19 5.92
C THR A 81 1.88 3.70 5.78
N SER A 82 2.13 4.19 4.56
CA SER A 82 2.35 5.62 4.30
C SER A 82 1.15 6.50 4.64
N PHE A 83 -0.06 5.93 4.63
CA PHE A 83 -1.29 6.61 5.03
C PHE A 83 -1.76 6.21 6.43
N GLU A 84 -0.92 5.52 7.22
CA GLU A 84 -1.26 5.04 8.56
C GLU A 84 -2.52 4.14 8.60
N ILE A 85 -2.81 3.45 7.50
CA ILE A 85 -3.97 2.56 7.38
C ILE A 85 -3.55 1.17 7.88
N PRO A 86 -4.24 0.61 8.90
CA PRO A 86 -3.98 -0.75 9.34
C PRO A 86 -4.24 -1.76 8.21
N SER A 87 -3.46 -2.82 8.16
CA SER A 87 -3.57 -3.85 7.10
C SER A 87 -4.95 -4.52 7.07
N SER A 88 -5.68 -4.51 8.20
CA SER A 88 -7.05 -5.01 8.33
C SER A 88 -8.10 -4.22 7.53
N TYR A 89 -7.72 -3.05 7.00
CA TYR A 89 -8.51 -2.21 6.10
C TYR A 89 -8.05 -2.29 4.64
N ALA A 90 -7.17 -3.23 4.29
CA ALA A 90 -6.66 -3.36 2.91
C ALA A 90 -7.77 -3.61 1.87
N LYS A 91 -8.88 -4.24 2.26
CA LYS A 91 -10.04 -4.45 1.37
C LYS A 91 -10.79 -3.14 1.13
N GLU A 92 -10.93 -2.33 2.17
CA GLU A 92 -11.60 -1.04 2.17
C GLU A 92 -10.79 0.02 1.42
N ALA A 93 -9.45 -0.09 1.44
CA ALA A 93 -8.55 0.78 0.70
C ALA A 93 -8.59 0.59 -0.82
N LYS A 94 -9.05 -0.57 -1.32
CA LYS A 94 -9.21 -0.88 -2.76
C LYS A 94 -8.02 -0.43 -3.62
N ILE A 95 -6.80 -0.70 -3.17
CA ILE A 95 -5.59 -0.38 -3.94
C ILE A 95 -5.32 -1.52 -4.92
N HIS A 96 -5.26 -1.18 -6.21
CA HIS A 96 -5.01 -2.13 -7.29
C HIS A 96 -3.87 -1.68 -8.19
N ARG A 97 -3.17 -2.68 -8.75
CA ARG A 97 -2.19 -2.49 -9.80
C ARG A 97 -2.96 -2.17 -11.09
N VAL A 98 -2.70 -1.01 -11.68
CA VAL A 98 -3.38 -0.48 -12.87
C VAL A 98 -2.38 -0.17 -14.00
N GLY A 99 -2.90 0.07 -15.21
CA GLY A 99 -2.12 0.44 -16.39
C GLY A 99 -1.48 -0.72 -17.17
N ASP A 100 -1.20 -0.49 -18.46
CA ASP A 100 -0.69 -1.51 -19.40
C ASP A 100 0.70 -2.03 -19.03
N GLY A 101 1.53 -1.19 -18.40
CA GLY A 101 2.87 -1.57 -17.92
C GLY A 101 2.87 -2.28 -16.57
N ARG A 102 1.70 -2.42 -15.92
CA ARG A 102 1.54 -2.97 -14.57
C ARG A 102 2.56 -2.39 -13.56
N LYS A 103 2.82 -1.09 -13.62
CA LYS A 103 3.77 -0.42 -12.70
C LYS A 103 3.12 0.72 -11.93
N GLU A 104 1.82 0.88 -12.09
CA GLU A 104 1.03 1.92 -11.46
C GLU A 104 0.08 1.30 -10.45
N TYR A 105 -0.15 2.00 -9.34
CA TYR A 105 -1.10 1.62 -8.30
C TYR A 105 -2.08 2.76 -8.06
N ALA A 106 -3.37 2.46 -8.11
CA ALA A 106 -4.45 3.42 -7.90
C ALA A 106 -5.63 2.77 -7.17
N LEU A 107 -6.66 3.56 -6.88
CA LEU A 107 -7.94 3.05 -6.38
C LEU A 107 -8.73 2.41 -7.53
N ALA A 108 -9.43 1.30 -7.24
CA ALA A 108 -10.39 0.68 -8.15
C ALA A 108 -11.84 1.10 -7.90
#